data_AF-A0A968YHC2-F1
#
_entry.id   AF-A0A968YHC2-F1
#
_cell.length_a   1.000
_cell.length_b   1.000
_cell.length_c   1.000
_cell.angle_alpha   90.00
_cell.angle_beta   90.00
_cell.angle_gamma   90.00
#
_symmetry.space_group_name_H-M   'P 1'
#
loop_
_entity.id
_entity.type
_entity.pdbx_description
1 polymer ?
#
loop_
_entity_poly.entity_id
_entity_poly.type
_entity_poly.pdbx_seq_one_letter_code
_entity_poly.pdbx_strand_id
1 'polypeptide(L)'
;MVRELEKKRQSAKFPETAPAANPVFFRTYSRRKEAGVRETWEQVCDRTLEGFITIGKLLPHEAETLQRMQRNLKALPSGRWLWVGGV
;
A
#
# COMPACT_ATOMS: atom_id res chain seq x y z
N MET A 1 27.86 -14.10 16.21
CA MET A 1 28.14 -14.15 14.76
C MET A 1 27.06 -13.33 14.05
N VAL A 2 27.37 -12.13 13.57
CA VAL A 2 26.40 -11.27 12.85
C VAL A 2 26.34 -11.75 11.40
N ARG A 3 25.16 -12.19 10.92
CA ARG A 3 24.95 -12.49 9.50
C ARG A 3 24.74 -11.17 8.77
N GLU A 4 25.65 -10.81 7.86
CA GLU A 4 25.37 -9.76 6.89
C GLU A 4 24.32 -10.27 5.91
N LEU A 5 23.12 -9.70 6.00
CA LEU A 5 22.06 -9.92 5.01
C LEU A 5 22.11 -8.76 4.03
N GLU A 6 22.33 -9.06 2.75
CA GLU A 6 22.23 -8.08 1.68
C GLU A 6 20.79 -7.56 1.61
N LYS A 7 20.56 -6.31 2.01
CA LYS A 7 19.22 -5.70 2.03
C LYS A 7 19.02 -4.89 0.75
N LYS A 8 18.21 -5.40 -0.18
CA LYS A 8 17.68 -4.57 -1.28
C LYS A 8 16.86 -3.42 -0.69
N ARG A 9 17.33 -2.19 -0.88
CA ARG A 9 16.60 -0.99 -0.47
C ARG A 9 15.40 -0.79 -1.41
N GLN A 10 14.19 -0.88 -0.87
CA GLN A 10 12.96 -0.51 -1.56
C GLN A 10 12.64 0.95 -1.26
N SER A 11 12.20 1.69 -2.28
CA SER A 11 11.69 3.05 -2.15
C SER A 11 10.44 3.19 -2.99
N ALA A 12 9.44 3.91 -2.49
CA ALA A 12 8.23 4.25 -3.21
C ALA A 12 8.31 5.71 -3.67
N LYS A 13 7.69 6.01 -4.82
CA LYS A 13 7.63 7.38 -5.33
C LYS A 13 6.48 8.12 -4.66
N PHE A 14 6.80 8.90 -3.65
CA PHE A 14 5.87 9.83 -3.00
C PHE A 14 6.19 11.28 -3.43
N PRO A 15 5.23 12.21 -3.35
CA PRO A 15 5.50 13.62 -3.60
C PRO A 15 6.62 14.15 -2.71
N GLU A 16 7.47 15.03 -3.24
CA GLU A 16 8.57 15.64 -2.49
C GLU A 16 8.08 16.45 -1.28
N THR A 17 6.85 16.97 -1.34
CA THR A 17 6.16 17.65 -0.24
C THR A 17 5.81 16.72 0.94
N ALA A 18 6.03 15.41 0.81
CA ALA A 18 5.76 14.40 1.83
C ALA A 18 7.04 13.66 2.26
N PRO A 19 8.00 14.33 2.93
CA PRO A 19 9.33 13.78 3.24
C PRO A 19 9.28 12.53 4.13
N ALA A 20 8.25 12.40 4.97
CA ALA A 20 8.06 11.26 5.85
C ALA A 20 7.26 10.10 5.22
N ALA A 21 6.69 10.26 4.02
CA ALA A 21 5.80 9.26 3.43
C ALA A 21 6.50 7.92 3.20
N ASN A 22 7.72 7.95 2.66
CA ASN A 22 8.50 6.74 2.38
C ASN A 22 8.80 5.91 3.66
N PRO A 23 9.41 6.48 4.72
CA PRO A 23 9.65 5.72 5.94
C PRO A 23 8.36 5.31 6.65
N VAL A 24 7.31 6.14 6.67
CA VAL A 24 6.02 5.80 7.30
C VAL A 24 5.33 4.65 6.57
N PHE A 25 5.31 4.66 5.24
CA PHE A 25 4.71 3.61 4.43
C PHE A 25 5.37 2.25 4.68
N PHE A 26 6.70 2.18 4.54
CA PHE A 26 7.43 0.92 4.68
C PHE A 26 7.44 0.36 6.10
N ARG A 27 7.34 1.22 7.13
CA ARG A 27 7.29 0.76 8.53
C ARG A 27 5.90 0.36 9.01
N THR A 28 4.83 0.83 8.36
CA THR A 28 3.45 0.71 8.89
C THR A 28 2.50 -0.07 7.99
N TYR A 29 2.52 0.15 6.67
CA TYR A 29 1.46 -0.33 5.77
C TYR A 29 1.93 -1.37 4.76
N SER A 30 3.19 -1.29 4.35
CA SER A 30 3.81 -2.25 3.43
C SER A 30 4.07 -3.58 4.16
N ARG A 31 3.28 -4.61 3.87
CA ARG A 31 3.45 -5.95 4.45
C ARG A 31 4.70 -6.62 3.87
N ARG A 32 5.27 -7.57 4.62
CA ARG A 32 6.35 -8.43 4.11
C ARG A 32 5.74 -9.50 3.21
N LYS A 33 6.35 -9.71 2.05
CA LYS A 33 6.14 -10.83 1.15
C LYS A 33 7.22 -11.89 1.40
N GLU A 34 7.12 -12.99 0.66
CA GLU A 34 8.15 -14.02 0.61
C GLU A 34 9.51 -13.43 0.20
N ALA A 35 10.59 -14.14 0.56
CA ALA A 35 11.98 -13.72 0.30
C ALA A 35 12.39 -12.35 0.87
N GLY A 36 11.67 -11.83 1.87
CA GLY A 36 12.05 -10.60 2.59
C GLY A 36 11.75 -9.29 1.84
N VAL A 37 11.05 -9.36 0.71
CA VAL A 37 10.57 -8.21 -0.05
C VAL A 37 9.34 -7.62 0.63
N ARG A 38 9.08 -6.31 0.50
CA ARG A 38 7.83 -5.69 0.99
C ARG A 38 6.94 -5.22 -0.15
N GLU A 39 5.65 -5.04 0.16
CA GLU A 39 4.67 -4.49 -0.78
C GLU A 39 5.04 -3.09 -1.29
N THR A 40 4.83 -2.85 -2.59
CA THR A 40 4.86 -1.48 -3.14
C THR A 40 3.56 -0.74 -2.82
N TRP A 41 3.55 0.58 -3.02
CA TRP A 41 2.34 1.39 -2.83
C TRP A 41 1.18 0.91 -3.71
N GLU A 42 1.47 0.58 -4.97
CA GLU A 42 0.50 0.08 -5.93
C GLU A 42 -0.10 -1.25 -5.48
N GLN A 43 0.72 -2.17 -4.97
CA GLN A 43 0.25 -3.45 -4.45
C GLN A 43 -0.67 -3.30 -3.24
N VAL A 44 -0.39 -2.32 -2.36
CA VAL A 44 -1.28 -1.98 -1.24
C VAL A 44 -2.61 -1.40 -1.75
N CYS A 45 -2.56 -0.52 -2.75
CA CYS A 45 -3.77 0.01 -3.39
C CYS A 45 -4.62 -1.12 -3.99
N ASP A 46 -4.00 -2.05 -4.72
CA ASP A 46 -4.70 -3.13 -5.42
C ASP A 46 -5.42 -4.05 -4.43
N ARG A 47 -4.73 -4.56 -3.39
CA ARG A 47 -5.40 -5.44 -2.42
C ARG A 47 -6.51 -4.73 -1.66
N THR A 48 -6.29 -3.48 -1.26
CA THR A 48 -7.30 -2.76 -0.46
C THR A 48 -8.54 -2.43 -1.28
N LEU A 49 -8.37 -2.12 -2.56
CA LEU A 49 -9.47 -1.94 -3.51
C LEU A 49 -10.23 -3.24 -3.75
N GLU A 50 -9.53 -4.36 -3.97
CA GLU A 50 -10.15 -5.68 -4.16
C GLU A 50 -11.01 -6.08 -2.94
N GLY A 51 -10.50 -5.82 -1.74
CA GLY A 51 -11.27 -6.00 -0.51
C GLY A 51 -12.55 -5.17 -0.50
N PHE A 52 -12.50 -3.90 -0.92
CA PHE A 52 -13.69 -3.05 -1.01
C PHE A 52 -14.68 -3.51 -2.08
N ILE A 53 -14.20 -3.90 -3.26
CA ILE A 53 -15.05 -4.44 -4.33
C ILE A 53 -15.80 -5.67 -3.81
N THR A 54 -15.10 -6.57 -3.12
CA THR A 54 -15.67 -7.82 -2.62
C THR A 54 -16.72 -7.59 -1.53
N ILE A 55 -16.39 -6.82 -0.48
CA ILE A 55 -17.31 -6.64 0.66
C ILE A 55 -18.42 -5.62 0.36
N GLY A 56 -18.09 -4.59 -0.43
CA GLY A 56 -18.97 -3.48 -0.74
C GLY A 56 -19.82 -3.71 -1.98
N LYS A 57 -19.53 -4.77 -2.77
CA LYS A 57 -20.20 -5.09 -4.03
C LYS A 57 -20.22 -3.89 -4.98
N LEU A 58 -19.08 -3.21 -5.07
CA LEU A 58 -18.95 -1.95 -5.81
C LEU A 58 -19.19 -2.16 -7.30
N LEU A 59 -19.85 -1.18 -7.91
CA LEU A 59 -19.95 -1.08 -9.36
C LEU A 59 -18.58 -0.67 -9.96
N PRO A 60 -18.30 -0.99 -11.23
CA PRO A 60 -17.01 -0.70 -11.84
C PRO A 60 -16.57 0.77 -11.73
N HIS A 61 -17.50 1.72 -11.91
CA HIS A 61 -17.18 3.15 -11.85
C HIS A 61 -16.89 3.65 -10.43
N GLU A 62 -17.47 3.01 -9.40
CA GLU A 62 -17.18 3.31 -8.00
C GLU A 62 -15.77 2.83 -7.65
N ALA A 63 -15.43 1.60 -8.06
CA ALA A 63 -14.09 1.04 -7.89
C ALA A 63 -13.02 1.87 -8.61
N GLU A 64 -13.28 2.31 -9.84
CA GLU A 64 -12.39 3.20 -10.60
C GLU A 64 -12.15 4.52 -9.86
N THR A 65 -13.21 5.12 -9.33
CA THR A 65 -13.10 6.37 -8.57
C THR A 65 -12.24 6.19 -7.32
N LEU A 66 -12.47 5.13 -6.54
CA LEU A 66 -11.66 4.82 -5.37
C LEU A 66 -10.19 4.57 -5.74
N GLN A 67 -9.95 3.79 -6.79
CA GLN A 67 -8.60 3.51 -7.29
C GLN A 67 -7.85 4.81 -7.62
N ARG A 68 -8.50 5.69 -8.39
CA ARG A 68 -7.93 6.98 -8.80
C ARG A 68 -7.65 7.86 -7.59
N MET A 69 -8.56 7.96 -6.63
CA MET A 69 -8.38 8.78 -5.44
C MET A 69 -7.25 8.25 -4.54
N GLN A 70 -7.19 6.93 -4.35
CA GLN A 70 -6.17 6.31 -3.50
C GLN A 70 -4.78 6.41 -4.12
N ARG A 71 -4.61 6.03 -5.38
CA ARG A 71 -3.30 6.07 -6.06
C ARG A 71 -2.71 7.48 -6.11
N ASN A 72 -3.56 8.50 -6.23
CA ASN A 72 -3.15 9.91 -6.24
C ASN A 72 -3.10 10.56 -4.85
N LEU A 73 -3.23 9.78 -3.76
CA LEU A 73 -3.18 10.25 -2.37
C LEU A 73 -4.20 11.36 -2.06
N LYS A 74 -5.36 11.34 -2.73
CA LYS A 74 -6.45 12.33 -2.54
C LYS A 74 -7.47 11.88 -1.51
N ALA A 75 -7.73 10.58 -1.44
CA ALA A 75 -8.51 9.96 -0.38
C ALA A 75 -7.88 8.60 -0.05
N LEU A 76 -7.73 8.31 1.22
CA LEU A 76 -7.14 7.06 1.70
C LEU A 76 -8.13 6.32 2.58
N PRO A 77 -8.18 4.99 2.51
CA PRO A 77 -8.90 4.23 3.51
C PRO A 77 -8.19 4.36 4.86
N SER A 78 -8.89 4.00 5.95
CA SER A 78 -8.32 4.09 7.29
C SER A 78 -6.98 3.35 7.39
N GLY A 79 -6.09 3.82 8.28
CA GLY A 79 -4.80 3.15 8.49
C GLY A 79 -4.96 1.66 8.86
N ARG A 80 -6.04 1.30 9.54
CA ARG A 80 -6.40 -0.10 9.79
C ARG A 80 -6.64 -0.86 8.49
N TRP A 81 -7.46 -0.33 7.58
CA TRP A 81 -7.73 -0.98 6.31
C TRP A 81 -6.49 -1.06 5.41
N LEU A 82 -5.65 -0.02 5.39
CA LEU A 82 -4.34 -0.07 4.72
C LEU A 82 -3.48 -1.23 5.25
N TRP A 83 -3.59 -1.54 6.54
CA TRP A 83 -2.86 -2.67 7.13
C TRP A 83 -3.53 -4.03 6.95
N VAL A 84 -4.85 -4.19 7.12
CA VAL A 84 -5.53 -5.51 7.16
C VAL A 84 -6.45 -5.81 5.97
N GLY A 85 -6.87 -4.81 5.19
CA GLY A 85 -7.78 -4.97 4.06
C GLY A 85 -7.14 -5.69 2.87
N GLY A 86 -7.97 -6.40 2.09
CA GLY A 86 -7.52 -7.15 0.91
C GLY A 86 -6.75 -8.42 1.26
N VAL A 87 -7.48 -9.48 1.62
CA VAL A 87 -6.95 -10.81 1.93
C VAL A 87 -7.21 -11.72 0.75
#